data_AF-A0A6G0FLG9-F1
#
_entry.id   AF-A0A6G0FLG9-F1
#
_cell.length_a   1.000
_cell.length_b   1.000
_cell.length_c   1.000
_cell.angle_alpha   90.00
_cell.angle_beta   90.00
_cell.angle_gamma   90.00
#
_symmetry.space_group_name_H-M   'P 1'
#
loop_
_entity.id
_entity.type
_entity.pdbx_description
1 polymer ?
#
loop_
_entity_poly.entity_id
_entity_poly.type
_entity_poly.pdbx_seq_one_letter_code
_entity_poly.pdbx_strand_id
1 'polypeptide(L)'
;MAKVVDELTRCMAQHSGDLSADFARTAGEARQGALARLRVLAGVKECVRHLEDQAAHAAAAHGAGYPEIGQAVNMSRQGARRRWPGLITSNTPHRTPLPRSS
;
A
#
# COMPACT_ATOMS: atom_id res chain seq x y z
N MET A 1 -52.40 24.08 26.47
CA MET A 1 -51.39 23.05 26.81
C MET A 1 -51.06 22.13 25.63
N ALA A 2 -52.03 21.57 24.90
CA ALA A 2 -51.75 20.64 23.78
C ALA A 2 -50.82 21.20 22.68
N LYS A 3 -51.02 22.46 22.23
CA LYS A 3 -50.14 23.11 21.23
C LYS A 3 -48.66 23.16 21.64
N VAL A 4 -48.37 23.38 22.92
CA VAL A 4 -46.99 23.48 23.41
C VAL A 4 -46.32 22.11 23.38
N VAL A 5 -47.07 21.04 23.67
CA VAL A 5 -46.57 19.65 23.61
C VAL A 5 -46.36 19.21 22.17
N ASP A 6 -47.26 19.58 21.25
CA ASP A 6 -47.08 19.31 19.82
C ASP A 6 -45.86 20.04 19.24
N GLU A 7 -45.66 21.29 19.64
CA GLU A 7 -44.52 22.10 19.20
C GLU A 7 -43.20 21.60 19.78
N LEU A 8 -43.21 21.12 21.04
CA LEU A 8 -42.06 20.46 21.65
C LEU A 8 -41.73 19.14 20.95
N THR A 9 -42.75 18.33 20.65
CA THR A 9 -42.60 17.05 19.92
C THR A 9 -42.04 17.30 18.53
N ARG A 10 -42.53 18.35 17.85
CA ARG A 10 -42.03 18.77 16.54
C ARG A 10 -40.59 19.26 16.61
N CYS A 11 -40.25 20.08 17.60
CA CYS A 11 -38.90 20.59 17.81
C CYS A 11 -37.91 19.45 18.13
N MET A 12 -38.29 18.48 18.96
CA MET A 12 -37.49 17.30 19.26
C MET A 12 -37.34 16.36 18.06
N ALA A 13 -38.38 16.21 17.23
CA ALA A 13 -38.30 15.43 16.00
C ALA A 13 -37.36 16.09 14.96
N GLN A 14 -37.39 17.42 14.87
CA GLN A 14 -36.48 18.18 14.00
C GLN A 14 -35.03 18.11 14.50
N HIS A 15 -34.80 18.33 15.80
CA HIS A 15 -33.48 18.27 16.39
C HIS A 15 -32.85 16.87 16.32
N SER A 16 -33.65 15.81 16.53
CA SER A 16 -33.17 14.44 16.36
C SER A 16 -32.86 14.09 14.90
N GLY A 17 -33.60 14.65 13.93
CA GLY A 17 -33.30 14.58 12.51
C GLY A 17 -31.97 15.24 12.14
N ASP A 18 -31.73 16.44 12.64
CA ASP A 18 -30.49 17.20 12.39
C ASP A 18 -29.25 16.47 12.94
N LEU A 19 -29.33 15.94 14.17
CA LEU A 19 -28.25 15.15 14.75
C LEU A 19 -27.94 13.89 13.92
N SER A 20 -28.97 13.18 13.45
CA SER A 20 -28.81 12.00 12.60
C SER A 20 -28.11 12.32 11.28
N ALA A 21 -28.49 13.44 10.64
CA ALA A 21 -27.85 13.92 9.42
C ALA A 21 -26.38 14.31 9.65
N ASP A 22 -26.06 14.95 10.79
CA ASP A 22 -24.69 15.30 11.16
C ASP A 22 -23.81 14.08 11.46
N PHE A 23 -24.35 13.05 12.13
CA PHE A 23 -23.65 11.78 12.32
C PHE A 23 -23.42 11.07 10.99
N ALA A 24 -24.42 11.01 10.11
CA ALA A 24 -24.28 10.42 8.78
C ALA A 24 -23.24 11.16 7.92
N ARG A 25 -23.20 12.50 8.01
CA ARG A 25 -22.19 13.34 7.35
C ARG A 25 -20.79 13.09 7.91
N THR A 26 -20.63 13.07 9.23
CA THR A 26 -19.34 12.79 9.90
C THR A 26 -18.84 11.37 9.60
N ALA A 27 -19.74 10.38 9.60
CA ALA A 27 -19.43 9.01 9.18
C ALA A 27 -19.05 8.95 7.69
N GLY A 28 -19.72 9.75 6.85
CA GLY A 28 -19.38 9.95 5.44
C GLY A 28 -17.98 10.53 5.25
N GLU A 29 -17.63 11.59 5.98
CA GLU A 29 -16.32 12.23 5.99
C GLU A 29 -15.23 11.27 6.49
N ALA A 30 -15.49 10.52 7.56
CA ALA A 30 -14.57 9.50 8.08
C ALA A 30 -14.34 8.38 7.06
N ARG A 31 -15.41 7.89 6.41
CA ARG A 31 -15.31 6.89 5.34
C ARG A 31 -14.53 7.43 4.14
N GLN A 32 -14.80 8.66 3.72
CA GLN A 32 -14.10 9.31 2.61
C GLN A 32 -12.61 9.48 2.94
N GLY A 33 -12.27 9.89 4.16
CA GLY A 33 -10.90 9.99 4.65
C GLY A 33 -10.17 8.64 4.65
N ALA A 34 -10.82 7.59 5.14
CA ALA A 34 -10.26 6.23 5.12
C ALA A 34 -10.01 5.74 3.69
N LEU A 35 -10.93 5.98 2.76
CA LEU A 35 -10.77 5.63 1.35
C LEU A 35 -9.68 6.47 0.66
N ALA A 36 -9.58 7.76 0.96
CA ALA A 36 -8.50 8.61 0.45
C ALA A 36 -7.14 8.09 0.92
N ARG A 37 -7.00 7.76 2.21
CA ARG A 37 -5.79 7.14 2.76
C ARG A 37 -5.47 5.81 2.06
N LEU A 38 -6.46 4.96 1.82
CA LEU A 38 -6.26 3.70 1.11
C LEU A 38 -5.76 3.92 -0.32
N ARG A 39 -6.30 4.89 -1.05
CA ARG A 39 -5.82 5.24 -2.40
C ARG A 39 -4.37 5.72 -2.40
N VAL A 40 -4.00 6.57 -1.44
CA VAL A 40 -2.61 7.02 -1.28
C VAL A 40 -1.69 5.83 -1.01
N LEU A 41 -2.03 4.95 -0.06
CA LEU A 41 -1.22 3.77 0.25
C LEU A 41 -1.12 2.81 -0.94
N ALA A 42 -2.18 2.66 -1.73
CA ALA A 42 -2.15 1.87 -2.95
C ALA A 42 -1.18 2.47 -3.98
N GLY A 43 -1.20 3.79 -4.17
CA GLY A 43 -0.25 4.49 -5.04
C GLY A 43 1.19 4.35 -4.57
N VAL A 44 1.45 4.54 -3.27
CA VAL A 44 2.79 4.35 -2.67
C VAL A 44 3.31 2.94 -2.91
N LYS A 45 2.47 1.91 -2.73
CA LYS A 45 2.86 0.52 -3.01
C LYS A 45 3.27 0.31 -4.47
N GLU A 46 2.58 0.96 -5.41
CA GLU A 46 2.93 0.85 -6.83
C GLU A 46 4.22 1.58 -7.16
N CYS A 47 4.43 2.79 -6.63
CA CYS A 47 5.69 3.50 -6.77
C CYS A 47 6.88 2.70 -6.20
N VAL A 48 6.71 2.09 -5.02
CA VAL A 48 7.74 1.23 -4.41
C VAL A 48 8.05 0.03 -5.30
N ARG A 49 7.05 -0.61 -5.92
CA ARG A 49 7.30 -1.72 -6.86
C ARG A 49 8.16 -1.29 -8.04
N HIS A 50 7.86 -0.13 -8.64
CA HIS A 50 8.69 0.40 -9.72
C HIS A 50 10.13 0.69 -9.29
N LEU A 51 10.31 1.24 -8.08
CA LEU A 51 11.64 1.48 -7.51
C LEU A 51 12.39 0.17 -7.22
N GLU A 52 11.70 -0.85 -6.70
CA GLU A 52 12.26 -2.20 -6.51
C GLU A 52 12.72 -2.79 -7.84
N ASP A 53 11.94 -2.63 -8.91
CA ASP A 53 12.30 -3.13 -10.23
C ASP A 53 13.56 -2.42 -10.76
N GLN A 54 13.65 -1.09 -10.61
CA GLN A 54 14.85 -0.33 -10.98
C GLN A 54 16.07 -0.76 -10.15
N ALA A 55 15.90 -0.92 -8.84
CA ALA A 55 16.97 -1.35 -7.94
C ALA A 55 17.44 -2.77 -8.27
N ALA A 56 16.55 -3.68 -8.64
CA ALA A 56 16.90 -5.03 -9.07
C ALA A 56 17.74 -5.02 -10.36
N HIS A 57 17.38 -4.18 -11.33
CA HIS A 57 18.18 -4.00 -12.56
C HIS A 57 19.56 -3.40 -12.25
N ALA A 58 19.62 -2.38 -11.40
CA ALA A 58 20.88 -1.80 -10.98
C ALA A 58 21.76 -2.83 -10.26
N ALA A 59 21.20 -3.60 -9.32
CA ALA A 59 21.93 -4.66 -8.61
C ALA A 59 22.47 -5.71 -9.59
N ALA A 60 21.64 -6.18 -10.53
CA ALA A 60 22.06 -7.10 -11.57
C ALA A 60 23.19 -6.51 -12.43
N ALA A 61 23.08 -5.25 -12.88
CA ALA A 61 24.14 -4.58 -13.63
C ALA A 61 25.48 -4.51 -12.87
N HIS A 62 25.45 -4.49 -11.54
CA HIS A 62 26.64 -4.55 -10.68
C HIS A 62 27.07 -5.99 -10.32
N GLY A 63 26.46 -7.01 -10.93
CA GLY A 63 26.87 -8.41 -10.79
C GLY A 63 26.03 -9.25 -9.82
N ALA A 64 25.00 -8.68 -9.19
CA ALA A 64 24.20 -9.40 -8.21
C ALA A 64 23.38 -10.54 -8.84
N GLY A 65 23.41 -11.70 -8.19
CA GLY A 65 22.64 -12.88 -8.54
C GLY A 65 21.19 -12.84 -8.09
N TYR A 66 20.32 -13.68 -8.66
CA TYR A 66 18.95 -13.89 -8.16
C TYR A 66 18.88 -14.27 -6.66
N PRO A 67 19.85 -15.01 -6.07
CA PRO A 67 19.88 -15.23 -4.63
C PRO A 67 20.06 -13.94 -3.82
N GLU A 68 21.00 -13.08 -4.20
CA GLU A 68 21.31 -11.82 -3.50
C GLU A 68 20.18 -10.81 -3.64
N ILE A 69 19.66 -10.66 -4.87
CA ILE A 69 18.52 -9.78 -5.16
C ILE A 69 17.28 -10.27 -4.40
N GLY A 70 17.01 -11.58 -4.41
CA GLY A 70 15.90 -12.15 -3.65
C GLY A 70 16.04 -11.91 -2.15
N GLN A 71 17.23 -12.16 -1.59
CA GLN A 71 17.52 -11.95 -0.18
C GLN A 71 17.29 -10.49 0.24
N ALA A 72 17.70 -9.51 -0.59
CA ALA A 72 17.52 -8.09 -0.32
C ALA A 72 16.05 -7.66 -0.16
N VAL A 73 15.11 -8.38 -0.80
CA VAL A 73 13.66 -8.11 -0.71
C VAL A 73 12.89 -9.23 0.00
N ASN A 74 13.58 -10.03 0.82
CA ASN A 74 13.02 -11.16 1.57
C ASN A 74 12.22 -12.15 0.71
N MET A 75 12.78 -12.53 -0.43
CA MET A 75 12.19 -13.44 -1.40
C MET A 75 13.16 -14.57 -1.76
N SER A 76 12.65 -15.76 -2.03
CA SER A 76 13.49 -16.85 -2.53
C SER A 76 14.09 -16.51 -3.90
N ARG A 77 15.21 -17.16 -4.24
CA ARG A 77 15.82 -17.08 -5.59
C ARG A 77 14.79 -17.31 -6.70
N GLN A 78 13.92 -18.31 -6.55
CA GLN A 78 12.91 -18.64 -7.55
C GLN A 78 11.83 -17.57 -7.64
N GLY A 79 11.44 -16.98 -6.51
CA GLY A 79 10.53 -15.83 -6.48
C GLY A 79 11.14 -14.64 -7.22
N ALA A 80 12.41 -14.31 -6.95
CA ALA A 80 13.10 -13.22 -7.61
C ALA A 80 13.17 -13.44 -9.13
N ARG A 81 13.50 -14.66 -9.58
CA ARG A 81 13.50 -15.00 -11.01
C ARG A 81 12.12 -14.89 -11.66
N ARG A 82 11.06 -15.27 -10.95
CA ARG A 82 9.68 -15.14 -11.45
C ARG A 82 9.25 -13.69 -11.55
N ARG A 83 9.67 -12.84 -10.60
CA ARG A 83 9.34 -11.42 -10.58
C ARG A 83 10.12 -10.63 -11.64
N TRP A 84 11.40 -10.94 -11.82
CA TRP A 84 12.27 -10.28 -12.79
C TRP A 84 12.82 -11.29 -13.80
N PRO A 85 11.99 -11.78 -14.73
CA PRO A 85 12.45 -12.73 -15.74
C PRO A 85 13.50 -12.08 -16.65
N GLY A 86 14.60 -12.80 -16.90
CA GLY A 86 15.65 -12.33 -17.81
C GLY A 86 16.58 -11.24 -17.24
N LEU A 87 16.46 -10.90 -15.96
CA LEU A 87 17.24 -9.86 -15.30
C LEU A 87 18.76 -10.11 -15.36
N ILE A 88 19.16 -11.38 -15.28
CA ILE A 88 20.56 -11.80 -15.35
C ILE A 88 20.77 -12.51 -16.67
N THR A 89 21.58 -11.90 -17.53
CA THR A 89 22.02 -12.48 -18.80
C THR A 89 23.49 -12.85 -18.71
N SER A 90 23.98 -13.70 -19.63
CA SER A 90 25.36 -14.19 -19.65
C SER A 90 26.44 -13.09 -19.74
N ASN A 91 26.06 -11.84 -20.03
CA ASN A 91 26.97 -10.68 -20.09
C ASN A 91 27.06 -9.92 -18.76
N THR A 92 26.35 -10.37 -17.73
CA THR A 92 26.39 -9.76 -16.40
C THR A 92 27.68 -10.23 -15.71
N PRO A 93 28.55 -9.33 -15.22
CA PRO A 93 29.81 -9.73 -14.58
C PRO A 93 29.48 -10.48 -13.27
N HIS A 94 29.46 -11.81 -13.32
CA HIS A 94 29.31 -12.62 -12.12
C HIS A 94 30.59 -12.50 -11.29
N ARG A 95 30.52 -11.78 -10.17
CA ARG A 95 31.51 -11.97 -9.10
C ARG A 95 31.26 -13.33 -8.49
N THR A 96 32.08 -14.31 -8.85
CA THR A 96 32.09 -15.63 -8.22
C THR A 96 32.33 -15.46 -6.72
N PRO A 97 31.46 -15.97 -5.83
CA PRO A 97 31.72 -15.92 -4.40
C PRO A 97 33.01 -16.68 -4.08
N LEU A 98 33.96 -16.02 -3.39
CA LEU A 98 35.17 -16.65 -2.90
C LEU A 98 34.80 -17.80 -1.95
N PRO A 99 35.48 -18.96 -2.01
CA PRO A 99 35.20 -20.08 -1.11
C PRO A 99 35.42 -19.63 0.33
N ARG A 100 34.40 -19.80 1.18
CA ARG A 100 34.54 -19.62 2.62
C ARG A 100 35.46 -20.71 3.14
N SER A 101 36.66 -20.30 3.57
CA SER A 101 37.58 -21.14 4.32
C SER A 101 36.87 -21.70 5.56
N SER A 102 36.95 -23.02 5.74
CA SER A 102 36.33 -23.79 6.83
C SER A 102 36.87 -23.44 8.21
#